data_AF-A0A2E3QSZ2-F1
#
_entry.id   AF-A0A2E3QSZ2-F1
#
_cell.length_a   1.000
_cell.length_b   1.000
_cell.length_c   1.000
_cell.angle_alpha   90.00
_cell.angle_beta   90.00
_cell.angle_gamma   90.00
#
_symmetry.space_group_name_H-M   'P 1'
#
loop_
_entity.id
_entity.type
_entity.pdbx_description
1 polymer ?
#
loop_
_entity_poly.entity_id
_entity_poly.type
_entity_poly.pdbx_seq_one_letter_code
_entity_poly.pdbx_strand_id
1 'polypeptide(L)'
;MNLSPNDIRRKQFDKGFRGYDPTEVDLFLKQAADRLAEANEEKDRAEARTREIEAKLVHYERVELALQEALESARETARSTAASAEEKARLIIQEAELRAETILRDAERERHGLRQDIVRLSSRQAEA
;
A
#
# COMPACT_ATOMS: atom_id res chain seq x y z
N MET A 1 -29.38 -36.61 -10.16
CA MET A 1 -28.66 -37.85 -10.55
C MET A 1 -27.57 -37.43 -11.53
N ASN A 2 -26.29 -37.58 -11.18
CA ASN A 2 -25.20 -37.28 -12.11
C ASN A 2 -24.92 -38.53 -12.94
N LEU A 3 -25.41 -38.54 -14.18
CA LEU A 3 -25.02 -39.51 -15.19
C LEU A 3 -23.62 -39.17 -15.66
N SER A 4 -22.69 -40.14 -15.66
CA SER A 4 -21.42 -39.98 -16.35
C SER A 4 -21.55 -40.29 -17.84
N PRO A 5 -20.65 -39.79 -18.70
CA PRO A 5 -20.56 -40.22 -20.10
C PRO A 5 -20.50 -41.75 -20.25
N ASN A 6 -19.83 -42.44 -19.33
CA ASN A 6 -19.75 -43.90 -19.33
C ASN A 6 -21.08 -44.57 -19.00
N ASP A 7 -21.87 -43.97 -18.09
CA ASP A 7 -23.21 -44.49 -17.76
C ASP A 7 -24.15 -44.37 -18.96
N ILE A 8 -24.04 -43.27 -19.73
CA ILE A 8 -24.81 -43.07 -20.97
C ILE A 8 -24.39 -44.12 -22.03
N ARG A 9 -23.09 -44.33 -22.23
CA ARG A 9 -22.58 -45.33 -23.19
C ARG A 9 -22.98 -46.76 -22.87
N ARG A 10 -23.13 -47.09 -21.58
CA ARG A 10 -23.47 -48.45 -21.11
C ARG A 10 -24.97 -48.64 -20.87
N LYS A 11 -25.79 -47.60 -21.10
CA LYS A 11 -27.23 -47.67 -20.84
C LYS A 11 -27.87 -48.69 -21.79
N GLN A 12 -28.51 -49.70 -21.20
CA GLN A 12 -29.39 -50.62 -21.93
C GLN A 12 -30.85 -50.31 -21.61
N PHE A 13 -31.71 -50.48 -22.61
CA PHE A 13 -33.15 -50.30 -22.50
C PHE A 13 -33.86 -51.64 -22.73
N ASP A 14 -34.95 -51.86 -21.99
CA ASP A 14 -35.81 -53.02 -22.17
C ASP A 14 -36.56 -52.94 -23.51
N LYS A 15 -36.77 -54.09 -24.15
CA LYS A 15 -37.47 -54.18 -25.44
C LYS A 15 -38.99 -54.23 -25.22
N GLY A 16 -39.74 -53.35 -25.88
CA GLY A 16 -41.20 -53.30 -25.86
C GLY A 16 -41.84 -53.60 -27.21
N PHE A 17 -43.13 -53.99 -27.22
CA PHE A 17 -43.91 -54.19 -28.44
C PHE A 17 -44.29 -52.81 -29.03
N ARG A 18 -43.36 -52.25 -29.82
CA ARG A 18 -43.25 -50.86 -30.36
C ARG A 18 -42.28 -49.98 -29.54
N GLY A 19 -41.30 -49.40 -30.24
CA GLY A 19 -40.26 -48.52 -29.69
C GLY A 19 -39.40 -47.92 -30.80
N TYR A 20 -38.46 -47.05 -30.42
CA TYR A 20 -37.47 -46.48 -31.34
C TYR A 20 -36.51 -47.54 -31.88
N ASP A 21 -35.88 -47.26 -33.03
CA ASP A 21 -34.85 -48.13 -33.59
C ASP A 21 -33.65 -48.20 -32.62
N PRO A 22 -33.28 -49.41 -32.11
CA PRO A 22 -32.14 -49.56 -31.21
C PRO A 22 -30.84 -48.98 -31.77
N THR A 23 -30.62 -49.06 -33.09
CA THR A 23 -29.41 -48.56 -33.75
C THR A 23 -29.33 -47.03 -33.69
N GLU A 24 -30.46 -46.37 -33.93
CA GLU A 24 -30.56 -44.90 -33.88
C GLU A 24 -30.41 -44.39 -32.44
N VAL A 25 -31.02 -45.09 -31.48
CA VAL A 25 -30.87 -44.81 -30.05
C VAL A 25 -29.41 -44.97 -29.60
N ASP A 26 -28.75 -46.06 -29.99
CA ASP A 26 -27.33 -46.30 -29.65
C ASP A 26 -26.40 -45.23 -30.23
N LEU A 27 -26.67 -44.77 -31.46
CA LEU A 27 -25.92 -43.68 -32.08
C LEU A 27 -26.12 -42.36 -31.32
N PHE A 28 -27.36 -42.06 -30.95
CA PHE A 28 -27.68 -40.87 -30.16
C PHE A 28 -27.04 -40.91 -28.76
N LEU A 29 -27.07 -42.06 -28.08
CA LEU A 29 -26.42 -42.24 -26.78
C LEU A 29 -24.91 -42.01 -26.86
N LYS A 30 -24.25 -42.48 -27.92
CA LYS A 30 -22.81 -42.21 -28.13
C LYS A 30 -22.54 -40.72 -28.28
N GLN A 31 -23.29 -40.04 -29.14
CA GLN A 31 -23.16 -38.59 -29.33
C GLN A 31 -23.43 -37.81 -28.04
N ALA A 32 -24.48 -38.18 -27.31
CA ALA A 32 -24.82 -37.55 -26.04
C ALA A 32 -23.72 -37.75 -24.98
N ALA A 33 -23.14 -38.94 -24.90
CA ALA A 33 -22.01 -39.22 -24.03
C ALA A 33 -20.77 -38.40 -24.40
N ASP A 34 -20.45 -38.29 -25.69
CA ASP A 34 -19.30 -37.52 -26.17
C ASP A 34 -19.46 -36.03 -25.84
N ARG A 35 -20.65 -35.46 -26.11
CA ARG A 35 -20.96 -34.08 -25.75
C ARG A 35 -20.92 -33.82 -24.25
N LEU A 36 -21.37 -34.76 -23.44
CA LEU A 36 -21.28 -34.64 -21.98
C LEU A 36 -19.82 -34.70 -21.51
N ALA A 37 -18.98 -35.50 -22.14
CA ALA A 37 -17.56 -35.56 -21.83
C ALA A 37 -16.85 -34.24 -22.16
N GLU A 38 -17.09 -33.70 -23.36
CA GLU A 38 -16.58 -32.38 -23.78
C GLU A 38 -17.02 -31.28 -22.80
N ALA A 39 -18.31 -31.23 -22.45
CA ALA A 39 -18.85 -30.23 -21.53
C ALA A 39 -18.25 -30.34 -20.12
N ASN A 40 -18.01 -31.55 -19.62
CA ASN A 40 -17.35 -31.75 -18.33
C ASN A 40 -15.90 -31.27 -18.37
N GLU A 41 -15.17 -31.55 -19.44
CA GLU A 41 -13.79 -31.09 -19.58
C GLU A 41 -13.71 -29.56 -19.67
N GLU A 42 -14.62 -28.93 -20.43
CA GLU A 42 -14.75 -27.47 -20.47
C GLU A 42 -15.08 -26.87 -19.11
N LYS A 43 -16.02 -27.48 -18.39
CA LYS A 43 -16.39 -27.08 -17.04
C LYS A 43 -15.19 -27.16 -16.10
N ASP A 44 -14.47 -28.27 -16.09
CA ASP A 44 -13.31 -28.47 -15.22
C ASP A 44 -12.19 -27.46 -15.53
N ARG A 45 -11.94 -27.17 -16.82
CA ARG A 45 -11.00 -26.13 -17.24
C ARG A 45 -11.44 -24.74 -16.79
N ALA A 46 -12.73 -24.41 -16.94
CA ALA A 46 -13.28 -23.14 -16.52
C ALA A 46 -13.19 -22.98 -14.99
N GLU A 47 -13.55 -24.01 -14.22
CA GLU A 47 -13.42 -24.00 -12.76
C GLU A 47 -11.97 -23.83 -12.31
N ALA A 48 -11.02 -24.55 -12.94
CA ALA A 48 -9.60 -24.40 -12.63
C ALA A 48 -9.12 -22.97 -12.90
N ARG A 49 -9.56 -22.36 -14.00
CA ARG A 49 -9.22 -20.98 -14.34
C ARG A 49 -9.83 -19.98 -13.37
N THR A 50 -11.08 -20.18 -12.96
CA THR A 50 -11.75 -19.36 -11.94
C THR A 50 -10.98 -19.39 -10.62
N ARG A 51 -10.62 -20.58 -10.14
CA ARG A 51 -9.83 -20.72 -8.91
C ARG A 51 -8.47 -20.02 -8.99
N GLU A 52 -7.81 -20.09 -10.14
CA GLU A 52 -6.53 -19.39 -10.38
C GLU A 52 -6.71 -17.85 -10.31
N ILE A 53 -7.77 -17.33 -10.93
CA ILE A 53 -8.07 -15.90 -10.95
C ILE A 53 -8.46 -15.42 -9.55
N GLU A 54 -9.28 -16.17 -8.82
CA GLU A 54 -9.67 -15.87 -7.44
C GLU A 54 -8.45 -15.83 -6.51
N ALA A 55 -7.52 -16.78 -6.64
CA ALA A 55 -6.29 -16.78 -5.86
C ALA A 55 -5.41 -15.55 -6.14
N LYS A 56 -5.33 -15.13 -7.43
CA LYS A 56 -4.63 -13.91 -7.83
C LYS A 56 -5.32 -12.66 -7.28
N LEU A 57 -6.64 -12.61 -7.28
CA LEU A 57 -7.40 -11.48 -6.76
C LEU A 57 -7.13 -11.29 -5.26
N VAL A 58 -7.22 -12.35 -4.47
CA VAL A 58 -6.90 -12.32 -3.03
C VAL A 58 -5.45 -11.87 -2.78
N HIS A 59 -4.51 -12.28 -3.64
CA HIS A 59 -3.14 -11.81 -3.55
C HIS A 59 -3.03 -10.30 -3.80
N TYR A 60 -3.67 -9.79 -4.86
CA TYR A 60 -3.65 -8.37 -5.18
C TYR A 60 -4.35 -7.50 -4.14
N GLU A 61 -5.47 -7.95 -3.57
CA GLU A 61 -6.13 -7.25 -2.45
C GLU A 61 -5.20 -7.10 -1.24
N ARG A 62 -4.41 -8.12 -0.91
CA ARG A 62 -3.41 -8.04 0.17
C ARG A 62 -2.27 -7.08 -0.17
N VAL A 63 -1.81 -7.08 -1.42
CA VAL A 63 -0.78 -6.13 -1.88
C VAL A 63 -1.29 -4.70 -1.84
N GLU A 64 -2.54 -4.47 -2.24
CA GLU A 64 -3.18 -3.16 -2.17
C GLU A 64 -3.26 -2.65 -0.74
N LEU A 65 -3.72 -3.48 0.20
CA LEU A 65 -3.79 -3.12 1.62
C LEU A 65 -2.41 -2.74 2.18
N ALA A 66 -1.40 -3.58 1.92
CA ALA A 66 -0.02 -3.31 2.37
C ALA A 66 0.54 -2.01 1.76
N LEU A 67 0.20 -1.72 0.50
CA LEU A 67 0.61 -0.47 -0.15
C LEU A 67 -0.08 0.74 0.46
N GLN A 68 -1.37 0.64 0.79
CA GLN A 68 -2.12 1.71 1.46
C GLN A 68 -1.52 2.01 2.84
N GLU A 69 -1.23 0.98 3.64
CA GLU A 69 -0.56 1.12 4.94
C GLU A 69 0.83 1.77 4.82
N ALA A 70 1.64 1.32 3.85
CA ALA A 70 2.95 1.88 3.59
C ALA A 70 2.89 3.36 3.17
N LEU A 71 1.92 3.73 2.34
CA LEU A 71 1.70 5.11 1.91
C LEU A 71 1.25 6.00 3.08
N GLU A 72 0.36 5.50 3.95
CA GLU A 72 -0.06 6.23 5.14
C GLU A 72 1.11 6.46 6.10
N SER A 73 1.88 5.41 6.40
CA SER A 73 3.09 5.50 7.22
C SER A 73 4.12 6.48 6.63
N ALA A 74 4.30 6.47 5.31
CA ALA A 74 5.20 7.41 4.64
C ALA A 74 4.73 8.85 4.77
N ARG A 75 3.41 9.11 4.63
CA ARG A 75 2.82 10.44 4.81
C ARG A 75 2.93 10.93 6.25
N GLU A 76 2.71 10.06 7.23
CA GLU A 76 2.87 10.41 8.65
C GLU A 76 4.33 10.74 8.98
N THR A 77 5.26 9.91 8.51
CA THR A 77 6.71 10.15 8.67
C THR A 77 7.14 11.47 8.04
N ALA A 78 6.66 11.77 6.83
CA ALA A 78 6.96 13.03 6.15
C ALA A 78 6.41 14.23 6.94
N ARG A 79 5.17 14.16 7.45
CA ARG A 79 4.57 15.21 8.28
C ARG A 79 5.34 15.42 9.58
N SER A 80 5.67 14.34 10.29
CA SER A 80 6.42 14.40 11.55
C SER A 80 7.83 14.98 11.34
N THR A 81 8.50 14.59 10.24
CA THR A 81 9.81 15.10 9.86
C THR A 81 9.75 16.60 9.56
N ALA A 82 8.76 17.05 8.78
CA ALA A 82 8.57 18.46 8.47
C ALA A 82 8.30 19.29 9.73
N ALA A 83 7.36 18.85 10.59
CA ALA A 83 7.06 19.52 11.85
C ALA A 83 8.29 19.61 12.78
N SER A 84 9.07 18.53 12.86
CA SER A 84 10.31 18.51 13.65
C SER A 84 11.38 19.45 13.08
N ALA A 85 11.48 19.56 11.76
CA ALA A 85 12.40 20.48 11.11
C ALA A 85 12.00 21.95 11.33
N GLU A 86 10.72 22.27 11.21
CA GLU A 86 10.18 23.60 11.51
C GLU A 86 10.44 24.01 12.96
N GLU A 87 10.21 23.09 13.92
CA GLU A 87 10.46 23.36 15.33
C GLU A 87 11.94 23.61 15.61
N LYS A 88 12.83 22.78 15.05
CA LYS A 88 14.28 22.99 15.16
C LYS A 88 14.70 24.33 14.55
N ALA A 89 14.14 24.70 13.41
CA ALA A 89 14.43 25.99 12.78
C ALA A 89 14.00 27.16 13.67
N ARG A 90 12.80 27.09 14.27
CA ARG A 90 12.33 28.11 15.23
C ARG A 90 13.26 28.25 16.42
N LEU A 91 13.68 27.12 17.02
CA LEU A 91 14.60 27.11 18.16
C LEU A 91 15.96 27.71 17.80
N ILE A 92 16.52 27.38 16.63
CA ILE A 92 17.78 27.94 16.16
C ILE A 92 17.69 29.46 16.01
N ILE A 93 16.58 29.97 15.46
CA ILE A 93 16.36 31.41 15.31
C ILE A 93 16.28 32.08 16.68
N GLN A 94 15.48 31.55 17.62
CA GLN A 94 15.36 32.10 18.97
C GLN A 94 16.71 32.10 19.72
N GLU A 95 17.48 31.02 19.59
CA GLU A 95 18.81 30.94 20.19
C GLU A 95 19.77 31.97 19.58
N ALA A 96 19.73 32.17 18.27
CA ALA A 96 20.52 33.19 17.59
C ALA A 96 20.15 34.61 18.03
N GLU A 97 18.85 34.90 18.17
CA GLU A 97 18.34 36.18 18.68
C GLU A 97 18.82 36.45 20.11
N LEU A 98 18.70 35.47 21.01
CA LEU A 98 19.15 35.59 22.40
C LEU A 98 20.66 35.81 22.50
N ARG A 99 21.44 35.10 21.69
CA ARG A 99 22.90 35.29 21.61
C ARG A 99 23.24 36.69 21.09
N ALA A 100 22.54 37.17 20.05
CA ALA A 100 22.74 38.52 19.52
C ALA A 100 22.43 39.60 20.56
N GLU A 101 21.34 39.46 21.32
CA GLU A 101 20.99 40.38 22.41
C GLU A 101 22.07 40.38 23.51
N THR A 102 22.59 39.20 23.85
CA THR A 102 23.68 39.06 24.83
C THR A 102 24.94 39.79 24.37
N ILE A 103 25.35 39.58 23.12
CA ILE A 103 26.51 40.25 22.50
C ILE A 103 26.32 41.77 22.52
N LEU A 104 25.12 42.27 22.15
CA LEU A 104 24.83 43.70 22.18
C LEU A 104 24.95 44.28 23.60
N ARG A 105 24.37 43.60 24.59
CA ARG A 105 24.44 44.03 26.00
C ARG A 105 25.87 44.03 26.54
N ASP A 106 26.71 43.08 26.13
CA ASP A 106 28.11 43.01 26.52
C ASP A 106 28.91 44.15 25.87
N ALA A 107 28.72 44.39 24.57
CA ALA A 107 29.35 45.49 23.85
C ALA A 107 28.94 46.86 24.41
N GLU A 108 27.67 47.05 24.80
CA GLU A 108 27.22 48.29 25.44
C GLU A 108 27.85 48.53 26.81
N ARG A 109 28.01 47.46 27.61
CA ARG A 109 28.71 47.51 28.89
C ARG A 109 30.17 47.88 28.72
N GLU A 110 30.86 47.24 27.76
CA GLU A 110 32.25 47.55 27.44
C GLU A 110 32.42 49.00 26.97
N ARG A 111 31.56 49.46 26.03
CA ARG A 111 31.52 50.85 25.56
C ARG A 111 31.33 51.83 26.72
N HIS A 112 30.44 51.53 27.67
CA HIS A 112 30.22 52.38 28.82
C HIS A 112 31.45 52.44 29.74
N GLY A 113 32.08 51.29 30.00
CA GLY A 113 33.34 51.23 30.77
C GLY A 113 34.44 52.07 30.13
N LEU A 114 34.67 51.90 28.82
CA LEU A 114 35.66 52.69 28.08
C LEU A 114 35.39 54.20 28.15
N ARG A 115 34.12 54.63 28.06
CA ARG A 115 33.76 56.05 28.22
C ARG A 115 34.09 56.58 29.61
N GLN A 116 33.83 55.81 30.66
CA GLN A 116 34.17 56.20 32.03
C GLN A 116 35.69 56.32 32.23
N ASP A 117 36.45 55.40 31.65
CA ASP A 117 37.92 55.45 31.71
C ASP A 117 38.49 56.66 30.96
N ILE A 118 37.93 56.99 29.79
CA ILE A 118 38.30 58.22 29.04
C ILE A 118 38.07 59.46 29.91
N VAL A 119 36.92 59.58 30.58
CA VAL A 119 36.60 60.73 31.45
C VAL A 119 37.54 60.81 32.66
N ARG A 120 37.92 59.67 33.25
CA ARG A 120 38.87 59.62 34.37
C ARG A 120 40.29 60.01 33.93
N LEU A 121 40.71 59.62 32.74
CA LEU A 121 42.02 59.96 32.21
C LEU A 121 42.13 61.44 31.83
N SER A 122 41.08 62.01 31.22
CA SER A 122 41.06 63.42 30.85
C SER A 122 41.04 64.36 32.08
N SER A 123 40.30 64.00 33.13
CA SER A 123 40.31 64.76 34.39
C SER A 123 41.68 64.76 35.07
N ARG A 124 42.38 63.61 35.10
CA ARG A 124 43.76 63.54 35.62
C ARG A 124 44.77 64.39 34.83
N GLN A 125 44.58 64.53 33.51
CA GLN A 125 45.43 65.40 32.69
C GLN A 125 45.13 66.89 32.89
N ALA A 126 43.92 67.26 33.31
CA ALA A 126 43.55 68.65 33.58
C ALA A 126 44.03 69.14 34.96
N GLU A 127 44.37 68.22 35.86
CA GLU A 127 44.87 68.51 37.22
C GLU A 127 46.42 68.56 37.31
N ALA A 128 47.14 68.18 36.25
CA ALA A 128 48.60 68.16 36.15
C ALA A 128 49.12 69.33 35.28
#